data_AF-A0A842Y891-F1
#
_entry.id   AF-A0A842Y891-F1
#
_cell.length_a   1.000
_cell.length_b   1.000
_cell.length_c   1.000
_cell.angle_alpha   90.00
_cell.angle_beta   90.00
_cell.angle_gamma   90.00
#
_symmetry.space_group_name_H-M   'P 1'
#
loop_
_entity.id
_entity.type
_entity.pdbx_description
1 polymer ?
#
loop_
_entity_poly.entity_id
_entity_poly.type
_entity_poly.pdbx_seq_one_letter_code
_entity_poly.pdbx_strand_id
1 'polypeptide(L)'
;MISALDKNIQKLGDGKIILLDSGDTIFKMDSFRDNPIVKPQDLRLVWKEDNIPKIGAVFNAGAEIFQDKVILLPRCHQGYRKGTFFDERLRIERSYLENYISEVWPLVSDDGIHFTRFRDEVIRGDGTDHQDFSYGIEDLRVIKYGRKYLLVGCGKIKPPFKGKNADRIAIYSTENFINISYHGLVESFDSRNAIPFSEPINGR
;
A
#
# COMPACT_ATOMS: atom_id res chain seq x y z
N MET A 1 31.34 -2.27 -10.06
CA MET A 1 30.62 -3.51 -9.68
C MET A 1 29.14 -3.26 -9.90
N ILE A 2 28.44 -4.19 -10.55
CA ILE A 2 26.97 -4.13 -10.72
C ILE A 2 26.32 -4.34 -9.34
N SER A 3 25.31 -3.52 -9.00
CA SER A 3 24.63 -3.61 -7.70
C SER A 3 23.86 -4.92 -7.53
N ALA A 4 23.47 -5.28 -6.30
CA ALA A 4 22.64 -6.47 -6.07
C ALA A 4 21.26 -6.33 -6.74
N LEU A 5 20.69 -5.12 -6.69
CA LEU A 5 19.44 -4.78 -7.37
C LEU A 5 19.54 -5.01 -8.89
N ASP A 6 20.57 -4.47 -9.54
CA ASP A 6 20.77 -4.63 -10.99
C ASP A 6 20.89 -6.10 -11.40
N LYS A 7 21.59 -6.93 -10.60
CA LYS A 7 21.70 -8.38 -10.83
C LYS A 7 20.35 -9.08 -10.74
N ASN A 8 19.43 -8.60 -9.90
CA ASN A 8 18.10 -9.16 -9.78
C ASN A 8 17.16 -8.69 -10.88
N ILE A 9 17.29 -7.43 -11.33
CA ILE A 9 16.56 -6.92 -12.50
C ILE A 9 16.86 -7.78 -13.74
N GLN A 10 18.12 -8.19 -13.94
CA GLN A 10 18.51 -9.09 -15.04
C GLN A 10 17.88 -10.49 -14.97
N LYS A 11 17.29 -10.89 -13.84
CA LYS A 11 16.57 -12.17 -13.70
C LYS A 11 15.08 -12.04 -13.97
N LEU A 12 14.57 -10.82 -14.14
CA LEU A 12 13.18 -10.61 -14.54
C LEU A 12 13.04 -11.06 -15.98
N GLY A 13 11.96 -11.81 -16.26
CA GLY A 13 11.66 -12.20 -17.63
C GLY A 13 11.12 -11.02 -18.43
N ASP A 14 11.41 -10.99 -19.72
CA ASP A 14 10.92 -9.97 -20.65
C ASP A 14 9.42 -10.14 -20.96
N GLY A 15 8.76 -11.17 -20.42
CA GLY A 15 7.41 -11.55 -20.81
C GLY A 15 7.36 -12.26 -22.15
N LYS A 16 6.15 -12.56 -22.61
CA LYS A 16 5.94 -13.27 -23.88
C LYS A 16 4.65 -12.87 -24.56
N ILE A 17 4.68 -12.87 -25.89
CA ILE A 17 3.49 -12.75 -26.72
C ILE A 17 2.78 -14.12 -26.75
N ILE A 18 1.48 -14.14 -26.49
CA ILE A 18 0.65 -15.36 -26.55
C ILE A 18 -0.55 -15.14 -27.48
N LEU A 19 -0.84 -16.16 -28.28
CA LEU A 19 -2.05 -16.27 -29.09
C LEU A 19 -3.16 -16.90 -28.22
N LEU A 20 -4.32 -16.25 -28.18
CA LEU A 20 -5.49 -16.74 -27.47
C LEU A 20 -6.32 -17.65 -28.39
N ASP A 21 -7.20 -18.44 -27.79
CA ASP A 21 -8.16 -19.29 -28.52
C ASP A 21 -9.11 -18.46 -29.41
N SER A 22 -9.28 -17.16 -29.12
CA SER A 22 -10.04 -16.23 -29.97
C SER A 22 -9.32 -15.84 -31.26
N GLY A 23 -8.03 -16.17 -31.40
CA GLY A 23 -7.15 -15.67 -32.47
C GLY A 23 -6.49 -14.33 -32.16
N ASP A 24 -6.82 -13.70 -31.04
CA ASP A 24 -6.18 -12.46 -30.59
C ASP A 24 -4.80 -12.72 -30.02
N THR A 25 -3.94 -11.71 -30.08
CA THR A 25 -2.61 -11.75 -29.50
C THR A 25 -2.51 -10.80 -28.31
N ILE A 26 -1.96 -11.27 -27.19
CA ILE A 26 -1.67 -10.43 -26.02
C ILE A 26 -0.22 -10.55 -25.59
N PHE A 27 0.31 -9.50 -24.99
CA PHE A 27 1.60 -9.54 -24.30
C PHE A 27 1.36 -9.91 -22.82
N LYS A 28 1.94 -11.02 -22.39
CA LYS A 28 1.88 -11.53 -21.02
C LYS A 28 3.21 -11.23 -20.32
N MET A 29 3.16 -10.39 -19.29
CA MET A 29 4.32 -10.13 -18.43
C MET A 29 4.71 -11.40 -17.66
N ASP A 30 6.01 -11.59 -17.47
CA ASP A 30 6.52 -12.66 -16.60
C ASP A 30 6.40 -12.25 -15.12
N SER A 31 6.02 -13.21 -14.29
CA SER A 31 6.02 -13.04 -12.85
C SER A 31 7.38 -13.42 -12.29
N PHE A 32 7.88 -12.64 -11.33
CA PHE A 32 9.07 -13.03 -10.59
C PHE A 32 8.83 -14.38 -9.91
N ARG A 33 9.73 -15.34 -10.15
CA ARG A 33 9.53 -16.75 -9.80
C ARG A 33 9.40 -17.00 -8.29
N ASP A 34 10.05 -16.15 -7.48
CA ASP A 34 10.10 -16.31 -6.01
C ASP A 34 9.01 -15.46 -5.33
N ASN A 35 8.04 -14.94 -6.09
CA ASN A 35 6.89 -14.23 -5.53
C ASN A 35 6.08 -15.11 -4.54
N PRO A 36 5.47 -14.51 -3.50
CA PRO A 36 5.50 -13.08 -3.17
C PRO A 36 6.79 -12.66 -2.43
N ILE A 37 7.30 -11.46 -2.74
CA ILE A 37 8.50 -10.87 -2.13
C ILE A 37 8.31 -10.37 -0.69
N VAL A 38 7.06 -10.17 -0.25
CA VAL A 38 6.72 -9.84 1.14
C VAL A 38 5.45 -10.59 1.53
N LYS A 39 5.46 -11.24 2.70
CA LYS A 39 4.33 -11.96 3.30
C LYS A 39 4.00 -11.37 4.68
N PRO A 40 2.75 -11.50 5.15
CA PRO A 40 2.38 -11.02 6.49
C PRO A 40 3.27 -11.59 7.61
N GLN A 41 3.69 -12.84 7.48
CA GLN A 41 4.55 -13.54 8.45
C GLN A 41 5.93 -12.90 8.56
N ASP A 42 6.49 -12.39 7.47
CA ASP A 42 7.79 -11.72 7.44
C ASP A 42 7.78 -10.47 8.33
N LEU A 43 6.60 -9.83 8.44
CA LEU A 43 6.36 -8.63 9.24
C LEU A 43 5.71 -8.92 10.60
N ARG A 44 5.53 -10.19 10.96
CA ARG A 44 4.81 -10.62 12.18
C ARG A 44 3.36 -10.08 12.26
N LEU A 45 2.72 -9.86 11.11
CA LEU A 45 1.30 -9.56 11.00
C LEU A 45 0.47 -10.84 11.18
N VAL A 46 0.60 -11.47 12.35
CA VAL A 46 -0.08 -12.71 12.72
C VAL A 46 -0.55 -12.62 14.17
N TRP A 47 -1.70 -13.20 14.46
CA TRP A 47 -2.23 -13.23 15.83
C TRP A 47 -2.95 -14.55 16.11
N LYS A 48 -3.47 -14.72 17.33
CA LYS A 48 -4.32 -15.85 17.70
C LYS A 48 -5.69 -15.35 18.14
N GLU A 49 -6.72 -16.06 17.74
CA GLU A 49 -8.09 -15.88 18.20
C GLU A 49 -8.62 -17.25 18.62
N ASP A 50 -8.99 -17.42 19.88
CA ASP A 50 -9.41 -18.71 20.46
C ASP A 50 -8.39 -19.84 20.20
N ASN A 51 -7.09 -19.53 20.35
CA ASN A 51 -5.95 -20.39 20.02
C ASN A 51 -5.78 -20.75 18.53
N ILE A 52 -6.64 -20.24 17.65
CA ILE A 52 -6.55 -20.42 16.21
C ILE A 52 -5.62 -19.35 15.62
N PRO A 53 -4.53 -19.74 14.92
CA PRO A 53 -3.69 -18.78 14.23
C PRO A 53 -4.46 -18.01 13.15
N LYS A 54 -4.25 -16.71 13.11
CA LYS A 54 -4.78 -15.79 12.10
C LYS A 54 -3.63 -15.06 11.42
N ILE A 55 -3.82 -14.77 10.14
CA ILE A 55 -2.84 -14.10 9.29
C ILE A 55 -3.45 -12.77 8.87
N GLY A 56 -2.66 -11.71 8.98
CA GLY A 56 -2.99 -10.37 8.53
C GLY A 56 -2.78 -10.19 7.04
N ALA A 57 -2.56 -8.94 6.63
CA ALA A 57 -2.37 -8.60 5.23
C ALA A 57 -1.29 -7.54 5.07
N VAL A 58 -0.48 -7.69 4.00
CA VAL A 58 0.51 -6.71 3.53
C VAL A 58 0.37 -6.64 2.02
N PHE A 59 0.01 -5.47 1.47
CA PHE A 59 -0.30 -5.32 0.04
C PHE A 59 -0.30 -3.85 -0.38
N ASN A 60 -0.56 -3.57 -1.67
CA ASN A 60 -0.75 -2.23 -2.24
C ASN A 60 0.34 -1.21 -1.89
N ALA A 61 1.60 -1.64 -1.91
CA ALA A 61 2.72 -0.77 -1.61
C ALA A 61 2.91 0.33 -2.65
N GLY A 62 3.05 1.56 -2.19
CA GLY A 62 3.81 2.57 -2.94
C GLY A 62 5.29 2.17 -2.96
N ALA A 63 5.99 2.46 -4.05
CA ALA A 63 7.39 2.08 -4.24
C ALA A 63 8.19 3.24 -4.83
N GLU A 64 9.46 3.37 -4.43
CA GLU A 64 10.40 4.36 -4.97
C GLU A 64 11.86 3.91 -4.75
N ILE A 65 12.80 4.49 -5.50
CA ILE A 65 14.23 4.36 -5.24
C ILE A 65 14.68 5.41 -4.22
N PHE A 66 15.30 4.95 -3.13
CA PHE A 66 15.79 5.77 -2.04
C PHE A 66 17.22 5.38 -1.65
N GLN A 67 18.19 6.29 -1.84
CA GLN A 67 19.61 6.05 -1.52
C GLN A 67 20.16 4.74 -2.14
N ASP A 68 19.89 4.53 -3.44
CA ASP A 68 20.25 3.32 -4.20
C ASP A 68 19.61 2.00 -3.70
N LYS A 69 18.61 2.10 -2.81
CA LYS A 69 17.78 1.00 -2.32
C LYS A 69 16.35 1.15 -2.84
N VAL A 70 15.55 0.09 -2.70
CA VAL A 70 14.11 0.14 -2.93
C VAL A 70 13.41 0.39 -1.59
N ILE A 71 12.52 1.38 -1.54
CA ILE A 71 11.61 1.57 -0.41
C ILE A 71 10.19 1.21 -0.81
N LEU A 72 9.51 0.46 0.06
CA LEU A 72 8.08 0.14 -0.07
C LEU A 72 7.30 0.74 1.09
N LEU A 73 6.10 1.23 0.79
CA LEU A 73 5.11 1.69 1.76
C LEU A 73 3.84 0.85 1.66
N PRO A 74 3.90 -0.44 2.05
CA PRO A 74 2.75 -1.34 2.00
C PRO A 74 1.70 -0.99 3.04
N ARG A 75 0.45 -1.16 2.63
CA ARG A 75 -0.70 -1.19 3.51
C ARG A 75 -0.67 -2.49 4.32
N CYS A 76 -0.69 -2.35 5.65
CA CYS A 76 -0.57 -3.43 6.61
C CYS A 76 -1.80 -3.50 7.52
N HIS A 77 -2.22 -4.72 7.85
CA HIS A 77 -3.37 -5.00 8.72
C HIS A 77 -3.16 -6.25 9.57
N GLN A 78 -3.71 -6.21 10.78
CA GLN A 78 -3.88 -7.39 11.65
C GLN A 78 -5.02 -7.17 12.64
N GLY A 79 -5.46 -8.23 13.32
CA GLY A 79 -6.42 -8.14 14.42
C GLY A 79 -7.87 -7.89 14.00
N TYR A 80 -8.17 -7.91 12.71
CA TYR A 80 -9.54 -7.76 12.21
C TYR A 80 -10.36 -9.04 12.40
N ARG A 81 -11.68 -8.90 12.55
CA ARG A 81 -12.63 -10.03 12.56
C ARG A 81 -13.48 -10.03 11.31
N LYS A 82 -13.60 -11.18 10.64
CA LYS A 82 -14.46 -11.33 9.47
C LYS A 82 -15.88 -11.68 9.91
N GLY A 83 -16.86 -10.92 9.45
CA GLY A 83 -18.28 -11.22 9.58
C GLY A 83 -18.99 -11.15 8.23
N THR A 84 -20.28 -11.47 8.21
CA THR A 84 -21.14 -11.32 7.03
C THR A 84 -22.42 -10.56 7.35
N PHE A 85 -22.97 -9.87 6.35
CA PHE A 85 -24.26 -9.20 6.42
C PHE A 85 -24.99 -9.32 5.09
N PHE A 86 -26.32 -9.27 5.10
CA PHE A 86 -27.11 -9.24 3.88
C PHE A 86 -27.26 -7.81 3.37
N ASP A 87 -26.77 -7.53 2.15
CA ASP A 87 -26.91 -6.24 1.50
C ASP A 87 -28.27 -6.18 0.78
N GLU A 88 -29.28 -5.63 1.44
CA GLU A 88 -30.66 -5.54 0.93
C GLU A 88 -30.76 -4.89 -0.45
N ARG A 89 -29.87 -3.95 -0.77
CA ARG A 89 -29.87 -3.25 -2.06
C ARG A 89 -29.36 -4.15 -3.18
N LEU A 90 -28.33 -4.94 -2.91
CA LEU A 90 -27.71 -5.83 -3.88
C LEU A 90 -28.30 -7.24 -3.87
N ARG A 91 -29.14 -7.58 -2.87
CA ARG A 91 -29.74 -8.90 -2.65
C ARG A 91 -28.70 -10.03 -2.56
N ILE A 92 -27.55 -9.74 -1.97
CA ILE A 92 -26.45 -10.69 -1.77
C ILE A 92 -25.90 -10.61 -0.35
N GLU A 93 -25.33 -11.72 0.13
CA GLU A 93 -24.51 -11.73 1.34
C GLU A 93 -23.13 -11.13 1.05
N ARG A 94 -22.67 -10.24 1.92
CA ARG A 94 -21.35 -9.59 1.80
C ARG A 94 -20.56 -9.79 3.07
N SER A 95 -19.26 -10.00 2.90
CA SER A 95 -18.31 -9.99 4.03
C SER A 95 -17.98 -8.56 4.44
N TYR A 96 -17.72 -8.37 5.73
CA TYR A 96 -17.11 -7.16 6.29
C TYR A 96 -16.00 -7.55 7.26
N LEU A 97 -15.16 -6.57 7.60
CA LEU A 97 -14.09 -6.72 8.56
C LEU A 97 -14.32 -5.72 9.71
N GLU A 98 -14.45 -6.23 10.93
CA GLU A 98 -14.47 -5.42 12.16
C GLU A 98 -13.06 -5.08 12.62
N ASN A 99 -12.91 -3.95 13.30
CA ASN A 99 -11.62 -3.43 13.79
C ASN A 99 -10.56 -3.36 12.69
N TYR A 100 -11.01 -3.09 11.47
CA TYR A 100 -10.16 -3.04 10.30
C TYR A 100 -9.64 -1.62 10.10
N ILE A 101 -8.46 -1.37 10.65
CA ILE A 101 -7.74 -0.10 10.58
C ILE A 101 -6.39 -0.39 9.91
N SER A 102 -6.17 0.14 8.71
CA SER A 102 -4.87 0.04 8.05
C SER A 102 -3.85 0.99 8.65
N GLU A 103 -2.61 0.51 8.61
CA GLU A 103 -1.41 1.32 8.76
C GLU A 103 -0.53 1.16 7.52
N VAL A 104 0.46 2.03 7.37
CA VAL A 104 1.51 1.85 6.37
C VAL A 104 2.86 1.70 7.04
N TRP A 105 3.57 0.64 6.66
CA TRP A 105 4.81 0.20 7.31
C TRP A 105 5.98 0.27 6.33
N PRO A 106 6.78 1.36 6.32
CA PRO A 106 7.98 1.47 5.51
C PRO A 106 8.87 0.22 5.57
N LEU A 107 9.25 -0.30 4.41
CA LEU A 107 10.18 -1.41 4.22
C LEU A 107 11.31 -0.97 3.29
N VAL A 108 12.52 -1.49 3.49
CA VAL A 108 13.67 -1.21 2.64
C VAL A 108 14.30 -2.50 2.13
N SER A 109 14.84 -2.46 0.91
CA SER A 109 15.60 -3.55 0.31
C SER A 109 16.79 -3.03 -0.49
N ASP A 110 17.95 -3.66 -0.29
CA ASP A 110 19.16 -3.45 -1.10
C ASP A 110 19.11 -4.12 -2.47
N ASP A 111 18.24 -5.11 -2.65
CA ASP A 111 18.25 -6.00 -3.81
C ASP A 111 16.90 -6.09 -4.52
N GLY A 112 15.90 -5.37 -4.04
CA GLY A 112 14.54 -5.30 -4.58
C GLY A 112 13.69 -6.53 -4.31
N ILE A 113 14.19 -7.53 -3.56
CA ILE A 113 13.51 -8.80 -3.30
C ILE A 113 13.34 -9.03 -1.80
N HIS A 114 14.40 -8.83 -1.01
CA HIS A 114 14.39 -9.09 0.42
C HIS A 114 14.15 -7.78 1.17
N PHE A 115 13.00 -7.67 1.83
CA PHE A 115 12.58 -6.46 2.53
C PHE A 115 12.64 -6.62 4.05
N THR A 116 13.06 -5.56 4.73
CA THR A 116 13.01 -5.44 6.19
C THR A 116 12.32 -4.14 6.60
N ARG A 117 11.78 -4.09 7.83
CA ARG A 117 11.21 -2.87 8.41
C ARG A 117 12.23 -1.73 8.38
N PHE A 118 11.84 -0.59 7.82
CA PHE A 118 12.70 0.58 7.77
C PHE A 118 12.52 1.38 9.07
N ARG A 119 13.51 1.27 9.97
CA ARG A 119 13.56 1.99 11.26
C ARG A 119 12.33 1.79 12.15
N ASP A 120 11.55 0.73 11.93
CA ASP A 120 10.28 0.45 12.60
C ASP A 120 9.22 1.57 12.51
N GLU A 121 9.37 2.47 11.53
CA GLU A 121 8.44 3.58 11.30
C GLU A 121 7.06 3.07 10.92
N VAL A 122 6.02 3.82 11.31
CA VAL A 122 4.62 3.50 10.99
C VAL A 122 3.90 4.81 10.68
N ILE A 123 3.19 4.85 9.56
CA ILE A 123 2.19 5.88 9.29
C ILE A 123 0.87 5.33 9.76
N ARG A 124 0.31 5.89 10.84
CA ARG A 124 -0.95 5.44 11.42
C ARG A 124 -2.12 6.14 10.79
N GLY A 125 -3.27 5.48 10.86
CA GLY A 125 -4.56 6.05 10.46
C GLY A 125 -5.64 5.75 11.49
N ASP A 126 -5.25 5.50 12.74
CA ASP A 126 -6.11 5.07 13.86
C ASP A 126 -6.54 6.24 14.76
N GLY A 127 -6.13 7.47 14.42
CA GLY A 127 -6.37 8.66 15.25
C GLY A 127 -5.20 9.06 16.14
N THR A 128 -4.11 8.28 16.20
CA THR A 128 -2.98 8.58 17.11
C THR A 128 -2.22 9.84 16.67
N ASP A 129 -1.90 9.94 15.38
CA ASP A 129 -1.04 11.01 14.85
C ASP A 129 -1.83 12.26 14.40
N HIS A 130 -3.10 12.10 14.05
CA HIS A 130 -4.03 13.14 13.59
C HIS A 130 -5.48 12.67 13.83
N GLN A 131 -6.47 13.58 13.84
CA GLN A 131 -7.86 13.26 14.24
C GLN A 131 -8.91 13.40 13.13
N ASP A 132 -8.51 13.93 11.97
CA ASP A 132 -9.37 14.15 10.81
C ASP A 132 -9.77 12.84 10.09
N PHE A 133 -9.03 11.75 10.32
CA PHE A 133 -9.44 10.39 9.97
C PHE A 133 -8.87 9.36 10.97
N SER A 134 -9.61 8.28 11.23
CA SER A 134 -9.29 7.30 12.28
C SER A 134 -9.64 5.84 11.93
N TYR A 135 -10.02 5.58 10.68
CA TYR A 135 -10.38 4.23 10.21
C TYR A 135 -9.37 3.63 9.23
N GLY A 136 -8.17 4.19 9.18
CA GLY A 136 -7.04 3.68 8.42
C GLY A 136 -6.49 4.65 7.38
N ILE A 137 -5.20 4.47 7.08
CA ILE A 137 -4.50 5.06 5.95
C ILE A 137 -4.22 3.95 4.92
N GLU A 138 -4.68 4.12 3.69
CA GLU A 138 -4.64 3.07 2.66
C GLU A 138 -3.83 3.52 1.44
N ASP A 139 -3.15 2.55 0.82
CA ASP A 139 -2.64 2.61 -0.55
C ASP A 139 -1.80 3.87 -0.88
N LEU A 140 -0.82 4.18 -0.03
CA LEU A 140 0.09 5.30 -0.27
C LEU A 140 0.81 5.15 -1.63
N ARG A 141 0.95 6.28 -2.31
CA ARG A 141 1.76 6.49 -3.51
C ARG A 141 2.94 7.36 -3.12
N VAL A 142 4.11 7.09 -3.68
CA VAL A 142 5.34 7.83 -3.41
C VAL A 142 5.69 8.64 -4.64
N ILE A 143 5.81 9.95 -4.49
CA ILE A 143 6.10 10.86 -5.58
C ILE A 143 7.35 11.63 -5.21
N LYS A 144 8.45 11.34 -5.90
CA LYS A 144 9.69 12.10 -5.75
C LYS A 144 9.51 13.50 -6.33
N TYR A 145 9.77 14.51 -5.50
CA TYR A 145 9.68 15.92 -5.83
C TYR A 145 10.96 16.62 -5.38
N GLY A 146 11.95 16.66 -6.28
CA GLY A 146 13.30 17.15 -5.97
C GLY A 146 13.97 16.31 -4.87
N ARG A 147 14.25 16.94 -3.72
CA ARG A 147 14.85 16.28 -2.54
C ARG A 147 13.82 15.69 -1.58
N LYS A 148 12.52 15.98 -1.79
CA LYS A 148 11.43 15.51 -0.95
C LYS A 148 10.66 14.40 -1.66
N TYR A 149 9.91 13.65 -0.87
CA TYR A 149 8.92 12.70 -1.32
C TYR A 149 7.58 13.18 -0.80
N LEU A 150 6.61 13.30 -1.70
CA LEU A 150 5.22 13.47 -1.35
C LEU A 150 4.60 12.07 -1.24
N LEU A 151 3.93 11.80 -0.14
CA LEU A 151 3.21 10.53 0.08
C LEU A 151 1.72 10.84 0.05
N VAL A 152 1.00 10.20 -0.85
CA VAL A 152 -0.43 10.47 -1.07
C VAL A 152 -1.21 9.18 -0.99
N GLY A 153 -2.23 9.13 -0.14
CA GLY A 153 -3.03 7.92 0.07
C GLY A 153 -4.47 8.22 0.42
N CYS A 154 -5.21 7.18 0.79
CA CYS A 154 -6.60 7.30 1.20
C CYS A 154 -6.72 7.26 2.72
N GLY A 155 -7.06 8.39 3.32
CA GLY A 155 -7.49 8.48 4.72
C GLY A 155 -8.97 8.14 4.84
N LYS A 156 -9.31 7.26 5.79
CA LYS A 156 -10.67 6.73 5.99
C LYS A 156 -11.36 7.44 7.16
N ILE A 157 -12.40 8.22 6.87
CA ILE A 157 -13.17 8.96 7.91
C ILE A 157 -14.35 8.16 8.48
N LYS A 158 -14.66 6.99 7.91
CA LYS A 158 -15.67 6.04 8.41
C LYS A 158 -15.17 4.60 8.24
N PRO A 159 -15.75 3.62 8.97
CA PRO A 159 -15.34 2.22 8.87
C PRO A 159 -15.37 1.69 7.43
N PRO A 160 -14.35 0.93 7.00
CA PRO A 160 -14.35 0.23 5.74
C PRO A 160 -15.55 -0.72 5.63
N PHE A 161 -16.01 -1.00 4.40
CA PHE A 161 -17.17 -1.85 4.08
C PHE A 161 -18.55 -1.35 4.53
N LYS A 162 -18.63 -0.52 5.57
CA LYS A 162 -19.90 0.01 6.13
C LYS A 162 -20.13 1.50 5.82
N GLY A 163 -19.05 2.29 5.72
CA GLY A 163 -19.12 3.72 5.41
C GLY A 163 -19.37 4.03 3.94
N LYS A 164 -20.10 5.12 3.66
CA LYS A 164 -20.23 5.75 2.34
C LYS A 164 -19.69 7.18 2.41
N ASN A 165 -19.15 7.67 1.29
CA ASN A 165 -18.51 8.99 1.19
C ASN A 165 -17.51 9.19 2.34
N ALA A 166 -16.50 8.33 2.35
CA ALA A 166 -15.63 8.10 3.50
C ALA A 166 -14.14 8.11 3.16
N ASP A 167 -13.81 8.33 1.90
CA ASP A 167 -12.45 8.28 1.36
C ASP A 167 -11.97 9.70 1.13
N ARG A 168 -10.83 10.07 1.73
CA ARG A 168 -10.20 11.37 1.57
C ARG A 168 -8.76 11.21 1.14
N ILE A 169 -8.25 12.17 0.39
CA ILE A 169 -6.85 12.16 -0.02
C ILE A 169 -6.03 12.70 1.14
N ALA A 170 -5.24 11.84 1.78
CA ALA A 170 -4.32 12.21 2.85
C ALA A 170 -2.94 12.51 2.25
N ILE A 171 -2.34 13.62 2.68
CA ILE A 171 -1.07 14.10 2.14
C ILE A 171 -0.02 14.13 3.25
N TYR A 172 1.14 13.54 2.97
CA TYR A 172 2.32 13.58 3.82
C TYR A 172 3.55 13.96 2.99
N SER A 173 4.62 14.39 3.65
CA SER A 173 5.93 14.53 3.00
C SER A 173 7.06 14.01 3.86
N THR A 174 8.14 13.60 3.23
CA THR A 174 9.38 13.25 3.92
C THR A 174 10.59 13.49 3.03
N GLU A 175 11.78 13.63 3.61
CA GLU A 175 13.06 13.64 2.88
C GLU A 175 13.80 12.31 3.03
N ASN A 176 13.43 11.51 4.03
CA ASN A 176 14.23 10.38 4.48
C ASN A 176 13.41 9.15 4.92
N PHE A 177 12.08 9.21 4.86
CA PHE A 177 11.14 8.16 5.31
C PHE A 177 11.24 7.80 6.79
N ILE A 178 11.87 8.67 7.59
CA ILE A 178 11.95 8.61 9.05
C ILE A 178 11.09 9.74 9.62
N ASN A 179 11.39 10.98 9.22
CA ASN A 179 10.61 12.15 9.60
C ASN A 179 9.50 12.35 8.57
N ILE A 180 8.29 11.89 8.88
CA ILE A 180 7.12 12.00 8.01
C ILE A 180 6.20 13.07 8.56
N SER A 181 5.96 14.12 7.78
CA SER A 181 5.08 15.23 8.16
C SER A 181 3.73 15.08 7.48
N TYR A 182 2.65 15.13 8.25
CA TYR A 182 1.29 15.16 7.74
C TYR A 182 0.85 16.58 7.36
N HIS A 183 0.12 16.72 6.25
CA HIS A 183 -0.32 18.00 5.70
C HIS A 183 -1.85 18.14 5.59
N GLY A 184 -2.62 17.18 6.10
CA GLY A 184 -4.08 17.22 6.10
C GLY A 184 -4.74 16.41 4.98
N LEU A 185 -6.08 16.51 4.95
CA LEU A 185 -6.95 15.89 3.97
C LEU A 185 -7.39 16.89 2.87
N VAL A 186 -7.55 16.38 1.64
CA VAL A 186 -8.41 17.04 0.65
C VAL A 186 -9.85 16.60 0.92
N GLU A 187 -10.66 17.50 1.48
CA GLU A 187 -12.01 17.17 2.00
C GLU A 187 -13.16 17.40 1.00
N SER A 188 -12.90 18.11 -0.08
CA SER A 188 -13.93 18.63 -0.99
C SER A 188 -14.69 17.55 -1.76
N PHE A 189 -14.17 16.32 -1.85
CA PHE A 189 -14.82 15.21 -2.55
C PHE A 189 -14.36 13.84 -2.02
N ASP A 190 -15.17 12.82 -2.26
CA ASP A 190 -14.84 11.42 -2.00
C ASP A 190 -13.85 10.94 -3.06
N SER A 191 -12.66 10.50 -2.65
CA SER A 191 -11.64 10.08 -3.63
C SER A 191 -10.63 9.08 -3.09
N ARG A 192 -10.16 8.25 -4.02
CA ARG A 192 -9.06 7.31 -3.86
C ARG A 192 -8.16 7.36 -5.10
N ASN A 193 -6.97 6.76 -4.99
CA ASN A 193 -6.02 6.64 -6.10
C ASN A 193 -5.51 7.98 -6.65
N ALA A 194 -5.48 9.02 -5.82
CA ALA A 194 -4.88 10.29 -6.21
C ALA A 194 -3.37 10.13 -6.39
N ILE A 195 -2.86 10.59 -7.53
CA ILE A 195 -1.43 10.63 -7.86
C ILE A 195 -1.14 12.02 -8.43
N PRO A 196 -0.38 12.88 -7.71
CA PRO A 196 0.10 14.13 -8.26
C PRO A 196 1.22 13.88 -9.27
N PHE A 197 1.43 14.84 -10.16
CA PHE A 197 2.59 14.84 -11.05
C PHE A 197 3.89 14.98 -10.24
N SER A 198 4.97 14.39 -10.75
CA SER A 198 6.30 14.46 -10.12
C SER A 198 6.98 15.82 -10.27
N GLU A 199 6.43 16.71 -11.08
CA GLU A 199 6.93 18.05 -11.34
C GLU A 199 5.78 19.01 -11.65
N PRO A 200 6.00 20.33 -11.48
CA PRO A 200 5.02 21.32 -11.91
C PRO A 200 4.81 21.27 -13.42
N ILE A 201 3.55 21.32 -13.85
CA ILE A 201 3.19 21.40 -15.26
C ILE A 201 2.75 22.82 -15.55
N ASN A 202 3.56 23.56 -16.32
CA ASN A 202 3.34 24.99 -16.61
C ASN A 202 3.25 25.86 -15.35
N GLY A 203 4.10 25.56 -14.36
CA GLY A 203 4.18 26.32 -13.09
C GLY A 203 3.05 26.04 -12.11
N ARG A 204 2.34 24.92 -12.26
CA ARG A 204 1.26 24.46 -11.37
C ARG A 204 1.54 23.06 -10.85
#